data_AF-A0A5B9QM01-F1
#
_entry.id   AF-A0A5B9QM01-F1
#
_cell.length_a   1.000
_cell.length_b   1.000
_cell.length_c   1.000
_cell.angle_alpha   90.00
_cell.angle_beta   90.00
_cell.angle_gamma   90.00
#
_symmetry.space_group_name_H-M   'P 1'
#
loop_
_entity.id
_entity.type
_entity.pdbx_description
1 polymer ?
#
loop_
_entity_poly.entity_id
_entity_poly.type
_entity_poly.pdbx_seq_one_letter_code
_entity_poly.pdbx_strand_id
1 'polypeptide(L)'
;MRFAEICLAVLFVVGTLQTVQADEPKADKVQLIAGPQKRLVVYGVGDLVRRLNPARENGDKPNSGPNAVEEFVPLMNFIQTKIAPESWESLGGDGTMAPYLRNRSIVIDQTREVHDQIMLELGNLRKAYRVLDEFEQLSVSPADPAP
;
A
#
# COMPACT_ATOMS: atom_id res chain seq x y z
N MET A 1 8.00 -26.91 -83.19
CA MET A 1 7.74 -27.49 -81.85
C MET A 1 6.64 -28.54 -82.02
N ARG A 2 6.88 -29.74 -81.51
CA ARG A 2 6.17 -31.00 -81.82
C ARG A 2 4.93 -31.21 -80.93
N PHE A 3 3.84 -31.65 -81.57
CA PHE A 3 2.90 -32.75 -81.24
C PHE A 3 2.24 -32.92 -79.84
N ALA A 4 0.98 -33.39 -79.93
CA ALA A 4 0.14 -34.20 -79.00
C ALA A 4 -0.83 -33.42 -78.09
N GLU A 5 -2.14 -33.41 -78.35
CA GLU A 5 -3.16 -34.47 -78.12
C GLU A 5 -3.54 -34.63 -76.63
N ILE A 6 -4.75 -34.21 -76.22
CA ILE A 6 -5.99 -35.01 -76.02
C ILE A 6 -6.02 -35.76 -74.67
N CYS A 7 -7.22 -35.85 -74.08
CA CYS A 7 -7.63 -36.51 -72.82
C CYS A 7 -7.59 -35.58 -71.59
N LEU A 8 -8.61 -35.48 -70.74
CA LEU A 8 -9.83 -36.27 -70.62
C LEU A 8 -10.89 -35.43 -69.90
N ALA A 9 -12.12 -35.56 -70.38
CA ALA A 9 -13.34 -35.24 -69.66
C ALA A 9 -13.41 -35.98 -68.30
N VAL A 10 -14.45 -35.65 -67.51
CA VAL A 10 -15.31 -36.59 -66.75
C VAL A 10 -15.41 -36.28 -65.24
N LEU A 11 -16.57 -35.67 -64.92
CA LEU A 11 -17.47 -35.88 -63.78
C LEU A 11 -17.17 -35.18 -62.43
N PHE A 12 -17.99 -34.21 -62.01
CA PHE A 12 -19.28 -34.38 -61.28
C PHE A 12 -19.09 -34.66 -59.79
N VAL A 13 -19.03 -33.60 -58.96
CA VAL A 13 -19.58 -33.63 -57.58
C VAL A 13 -20.14 -32.25 -57.25
N VAL A 14 -21.46 -32.11 -57.37
CA VAL A 14 -22.25 -31.12 -56.63
C VAL A 14 -22.74 -31.82 -55.36
N GLY A 15 -22.60 -31.15 -54.21
CA GLY A 15 -23.04 -31.64 -52.89
C GLY A 15 -21.81 -32.06 -52.06
N THR A 16 -21.51 -31.47 -50.92
CA THR A 16 -22.37 -30.99 -49.84
C THR A 16 -21.76 -29.74 -49.20
N LEU A 17 -22.58 -28.73 -48.86
CA LEU A 17 -22.20 -27.70 -47.89
C LEU A 17 -22.03 -28.39 -46.53
N GLN A 18 -20.84 -28.89 -46.23
CA GLN A 18 -20.48 -29.19 -44.85
C GLN A 18 -20.28 -27.85 -44.16
N THR A 19 -21.21 -27.55 -43.25
CA THR A 19 -20.99 -26.59 -42.17
C THR A 19 -19.72 -27.03 -41.45
N VAL A 20 -18.63 -26.29 -41.64
CA VAL A 20 -17.46 -26.38 -40.78
C VAL A 20 -17.96 -25.97 -39.39
N GLN A 21 -18.21 -26.96 -38.55
CA GLN A 21 -18.45 -26.77 -37.13
C GLN A 21 -17.17 -26.12 -36.59
N ALA A 22 -17.24 -24.82 -36.28
CA ALA A 22 -16.19 -24.14 -35.57
C ALA A 22 -16.08 -24.81 -34.20
N ASP A 23 -15.04 -25.62 -34.02
CA ASP A 23 -14.62 -26.09 -32.72
C ASP A 23 -14.18 -24.84 -31.96
N GLU A 24 -14.99 -24.40 -31.00
CA GLU A 24 -14.65 -23.26 -30.15
C GLU A 24 -13.31 -23.56 -29.48
N PRO A 25 -12.32 -22.66 -29.51
CA PRO A 25 -11.13 -22.84 -28.70
C PRO A 25 -11.58 -22.87 -27.25
N LYS A 26 -11.54 -24.06 -26.65
CA LYS A 26 -11.78 -24.30 -25.24
C LYS A 26 -10.95 -23.28 -24.48
N ALA A 27 -11.62 -22.27 -23.92
CA ALA A 27 -10.98 -21.22 -23.17
C ALA A 27 -10.23 -21.87 -22.01
N ASP A 28 -8.91 -21.99 -22.16
CA ASP A 28 -8.02 -22.23 -21.06
C ASP A 28 -8.32 -21.15 -20.05
N LYS A 29 -8.89 -21.56 -18.92
CA LYS A 29 -9.21 -20.69 -17.80
C LYS A 29 -7.87 -20.24 -17.23
N VAL A 30 -7.31 -19.18 -17.81
CA VAL A 30 -6.19 -18.43 -17.23
C VAL A 30 -6.66 -18.01 -15.86
N GLN A 31 -6.26 -18.78 -14.83
CA GLN A 31 -6.41 -18.35 -13.45
C GLN A 31 -5.51 -17.13 -13.35
N LEU A 32 -6.12 -15.95 -13.39
CA LEU A 32 -5.47 -14.71 -13.03
C LEU A 32 -4.98 -14.91 -11.60
N ILE A 33 -3.71 -15.28 -11.45
CA ILE A 33 -3.02 -15.31 -10.17
C ILE A 33 -2.95 -13.84 -9.76
N ALA A 34 -4.01 -13.36 -9.14
CA ALA A 34 -4.06 -12.02 -8.61
C ALA A 34 -2.96 -11.94 -7.56
N GLY A 35 -1.91 -11.17 -7.85
CA GLY A 35 -0.89 -10.85 -6.86
C GLY A 35 -1.53 -10.24 -5.61
N PRO A 36 -0.77 -10.14 -4.51
CA PRO A 36 -1.29 -9.56 -3.28
C PRO A 36 -1.87 -8.17 -3.56
N GLN A 37 -3.16 -8.00 -3.27
CA GLN A 37 -3.87 -6.77 -3.60
C GLN A 37 -3.49 -5.69 -2.59
N LYS A 38 -2.78 -4.67 -3.07
CA LYS A 38 -2.49 -3.48 -2.27
C LYS A 38 -3.71 -2.55 -2.20
N ARG A 39 -3.82 -1.81 -1.11
CA ARG A 39 -4.86 -0.83 -0.90
C ARG A 39 -4.26 0.45 -0.35
N LEU A 40 -4.73 1.58 -0.86
CA LEU A 40 -4.42 2.89 -0.28
C LEU A 40 -5.24 3.12 1.00
N VAL A 41 -4.57 3.39 2.12
CA VAL A 41 -5.18 3.68 3.43
C VAL A 41 -4.57 4.94 4.03
N VAL A 42 -5.41 5.77 4.64
CA VAL A 42 -5.01 7.01 5.33
C VAL A 42 -5.04 6.78 6.84
N TYR A 43 -3.92 7.03 7.50
CA TYR A 43 -3.76 6.93 8.94
C TYR A 43 -3.60 8.31 9.56
N GLY A 44 -4.56 8.73 10.39
CA GLY A 44 -4.39 9.92 11.22
C GLY A 44 -3.31 9.66 12.26
N VAL A 45 -2.24 10.46 12.26
CA VAL A 45 -1.08 10.26 13.16
C VAL A 45 -0.61 11.56 13.81
N GLY A 46 -1.38 12.64 13.71
CA GLY A 46 -1.01 13.95 14.24
C GLY A 46 -0.73 13.95 15.75
N ASP A 47 -1.36 13.06 16.51
CA ASP A 47 -1.10 12.82 17.93
C ASP A 47 0.30 12.25 18.16
N LEU A 48 0.69 11.25 17.36
CA LEU A 48 1.99 10.59 17.45
C LEU A 48 3.12 11.46 16.93
N VAL A 49 2.91 12.14 15.80
CA VAL A 49 3.88 13.05 15.18
C VAL A 49 4.25 14.19 16.12
N ARG A 50 3.29 14.74 16.86
CA ARG A 50 3.56 15.78 17.86
C ARG A 50 4.46 15.26 18.97
N ARG A 51 4.15 14.09 19.52
CA ARG A 51 4.91 13.49 20.64
C ARG A 51 6.32 13.08 20.27
N LEU A 52 6.52 12.59 19.05
CA LEU A 52 7.84 12.20 18.56
C LEU A 52 8.76 13.39 18.28
N ASN A 53 8.22 14.61 18.25
CA ASN A 53 8.98 15.83 17.96
C ASN A 53 8.86 16.87 19.11
N PRO A 54 9.25 16.54 20.36
CA PRO A 54 9.05 17.42 21.51
C PRO A 54 9.89 18.70 21.44
N ALA A 55 11.06 18.65 20.80
CA ALA A 55 11.96 19.79 20.67
C ALA A 55 11.34 20.98 19.90
N ARG A 56 10.30 20.74 19.09
CA ARG A 56 9.63 21.77 18.30
C ARG A 56 8.50 22.49 19.04
N GLU A 57 8.15 22.05 20.24
CA GLU A 57 7.10 22.69 21.06
C GLU A 57 7.64 23.87 21.90
N ASN A 58 8.97 23.94 22.12
CA ASN A 58 9.64 24.95 22.97
C ASN A 58 9.75 26.37 22.37
N GLY A 59 8.92 26.74 21.40
CA GLY A 59 8.83 28.11 20.86
C GLY A 59 9.12 28.28 19.37
N ASP A 60 9.41 27.19 18.66
CA ASP A 60 9.41 27.20 17.20
C ASP A 60 7.97 27.17 16.70
N LYS A 61 7.56 28.17 15.91
CA LYS A 61 6.22 28.24 15.33
C LYS A 61 5.89 26.92 14.62
N PRO A 62 4.64 26.40 14.71
CA PRO A 62 4.25 25.21 13.95
C PRO A 62 4.58 25.45 12.49
N ASN A 63 5.47 24.60 11.96
CA ASN A 63 6.08 24.84 10.66
C ASN A 63 4.98 24.70 9.60
N SER A 64 4.39 25.82 9.21
CA SER A 64 3.58 25.92 7.98
C SER A 64 4.49 26.09 6.75
N GLY A 65 5.80 25.97 6.95
CA GLY A 65 6.85 26.14 5.97
C GLY A 65 7.41 24.80 5.44
N PRO A 66 8.49 24.87 4.63
CA PRO A 66 9.00 23.76 3.82
C PRO A 66 9.41 22.50 4.60
N ASN A 67 9.58 22.56 5.93
CA ASN A 67 10.03 21.40 6.72
C ASN A 67 8.86 20.68 7.43
N ALA A 68 7.60 20.96 7.07
CA ALA A 68 6.44 20.24 7.58
C ALA A 68 6.44 18.74 7.19
N VAL A 69 7.26 18.33 6.23
CA VAL A 69 7.45 16.91 5.89
C VAL A 69 8.39 16.22 6.89
N GLU A 70 9.38 16.95 7.44
CA GLU A 70 10.38 16.39 8.35
C GLU A 70 9.77 15.86 9.66
N GLU A 71 8.64 16.42 10.11
CA GLU A 71 7.96 15.97 11.33
C GLU A 71 7.47 14.51 11.21
N PHE A 72 7.20 14.02 9.99
CA PHE A 72 6.74 12.66 9.74
C PHE A 72 7.88 11.65 9.65
N VAL A 73 9.09 12.10 9.35
CA VAL A 73 10.24 11.23 9.08
C VAL A 73 10.50 10.23 10.22
N PRO A 74 10.50 10.62 11.52
CA PRO A 74 10.71 9.66 12.59
C PRO A 74 9.67 8.53 12.62
N LEU A 75 8.39 8.86 12.41
CA LEU A 75 7.30 7.88 12.42
C LEU A 75 7.31 7.01 11.16
N MET A 76 7.57 7.60 9.99
CA MET A 76 7.69 6.86 8.73
C MET A 76 8.85 5.88 8.78
N ASN A 77 10.01 6.30 9.30
CA ASN A 77 11.17 5.42 9.50
C ASN A 77 10.85 4.29 10.48
N PHE A 78 10.14 4.57 11.58
CA PHE A 78 9.70 3.54 12.51
C PHE A 78 8.82 2.48 11.84
N ILE A 79 7.81 2.91 11.07
CA ILE A 79 6.93 1.99 10.35
C ILE A 79 7.74 1.16 9.34
N GLN A 80 8.56 1.81 8.52
CA GLN A 80 9.33 1.18 7.46
C GLN A 80 10.36 0.16 8.00
N THR A 81 10.99 0.45 9.13
CA THR A 81 12.03 -0.43 9.71
C THR A 81 11.44 -1.59 10.50
N LYS A 82 10.25 -1.42 11.10
CA LYS A 82 9.65 -2.43 11.99
C LYS A 82 8.66 -3.36 11.29
N ILE A 83 7.96 -2.86 10.27
CA ILE A 83 6.83 -3.58 9.64
C ILE A 83 7.23 -3.96 8.23
N ALA A 84 7.37 -5.27 7.98
CA ALA A 84 7.68 -5.86 6.69
C ALA A 84 8.74 -5.04 5.90
N PRO A 85 9.97 -4.88 6.44
CA PRO A 85 10.94 -3.91 5.91
C PRO A 85 11.25 -4.14 4.43
N GLU A 86 11.41 -5.38 4.00
CA GLU A 86 11.61 -5.74 2.58
C GLU A 86 10.44 -5.41 1.65
N SER A 87 9.24 -5.09 2.17
CA SER A 87 8.06 -4.80 1.34
C SER A 87 7.99 -3.36 0.83
N TRP A 88 8.85 -2.46 1.32
CA TRP A 88 8.82 -1.05 0.96
C TRP A 88 9.68 -0.73 -0.27
N GLU A 89 9.24 0.28 -1.05
CA GLU A 89 9.94 0.75 -2.26
C GLU A 89 11.41 1.11 -2.03
N SER A 90 11.76 1.66 -0.86
CA SER A 90 13.15 1.99 -0.53
C SER A 90 14.07 0.76 -0.41
N LEU A 91 13.51 -0.43 -0.24
CA LEU A 91 14.21 -1.71 -0.15
C LEU A 91 13.89 -2.65 -1.33
N GLY A 92 13.26 -2.12 -2.39
CA GLY A 92 12.96 -2.85 -3.61
C GLY A 92 11.61 -3.59 -3.61
N GLY A 93 10.79 -3.39 -2.59
CA GLY A 93 9.40 -3.84 -2.58
C GLY A 93 8.47 -2.85 -3.29
N ASP A 94 7.17 -3.14 -3.26
CA ASP A 94 6.14 -2.42 -4.00
C ASP A 94 5.20 -1.61 -3.08
N GLY A 95 5.47 -1.59 -1.76
CA GLY A 95 4.78 -0.74 -0.79
C GLY A 95 5.25 0.71 -0.81
N THR A 96 4.31 1.65 -0.75
CA THR A 96 4.62 3.10 -0.72
C THR A 96 4.02 3.79 0.50
N MET A 97 4.65 4.89 0.90
CA MET A 97 4.24 5.69 2.06
C MET A 97 4.55 7.17 1.81
N ALA A 98 3.58 8.04 2.11
CA ALA A 98 3.76 9.48 1.97
C ALA A 98 3.01 10.25 3.07
N PRO A 99 3.54 11.39 3.53
CA PRO A 99 2.83 12.26 4.46
C PRO A 99 1.75 13.07 3.74
N TYR A 100 0.64 13.28 4.43
CA TYR A 100 -0.46 14.16 4.01
C TYR A 100 -0.69 15.24 5.06
N LEU A 101 -0.08 16.41 4.79
CA LEU A 101 0.07 17.50 5.76
C LEU A 101 -1.26 18.11 6.22
N ARG A 102 -2.26 18.18 5.33
CA ARG A 102 -3.54 18.89 5.58
C ARG A 102 -4.23 18.45 6.87
N ASN A 103 -4.18 17.16 7.19
CA ASN A 103 -4.81 16.58 8.38
C ASN A 103 -3.79 15.83 9.26
N ARG A 104 -2.49 16.04 9.03
CA ARG A 104 -1.38 15.30 9.68
C ARG A 104 -1.60 13.78 9.67
N SER A 105 -1.82 13.25 8.47
CA SER A 105 -1.95 11.82 8.24
C SER A 105 -0.79 11.28 7.42
N ILE A 106 -0.64 9.96 7.40
CA ILE A 106 0.22 9.25 6.47
C ILE A 106 -0.68 8.42 5.56
N VAL A 107 -0.40 8.46 4.25
CA VAL A 107 -1.05 7.64 3.24
C VAL A 107 -0.12 6.47 2.93
N ILE A 108 -0.64 5.25 2.97
CA ILE A 108 0.12 4.02 2.77
C ILE A 108 -0.59 3.16 1.73
N ASP A 109 0.13 2.70 0.72
CA ASP A 109 -0.32 1.69 -0.23
C ASP A 109 0.39 0.37 0.05
N GLN A 110 -0.30 -0.59 0.67
CA GLN A 110 0.27 -1.89 1.01
C GLN A 110 -0.76 -3.02 1.04
N THR A 111 -0.30 -4.24 1.27
CA THR A 111 -1.18 -5.41 1.41
C THR A 111 -2.01 -5.32 2.68
N ARG A 112 -3.11 -6.08 2.73
CA ARG A 112 -3.98 -6.14 3.92
C ARG A 112 -3.21 -6.55 5.17
N GLU A 113 -2.33 -7.55 5.04
CA GLU A 113 -1.56 -8.11 6.13
C GLU A 113 -0.61 -7.07 6.74
N VAL A 114 -0.01 -6.22 5.91
CA VAL A 114 0.83 -5.11 6.36
C VAL A 114 0.00 -4.00 7.00
N HIS A 115 -1.18 -3.68 6.47
CA HIS A 115 -2.11 -2.73 7.10
C HIS A 115 -2.55 -3.17 8.49
N ASP A 116 -2.81 -4.46 8.70
CA ASP A 116 -3.19 -5.01 10.00
C ASP A 116 -2.04 -4.85 11.02
N GLN A 117 -0.80 -5.07 10.60
CA GLN A 117 0.40 -4.81 11.41
C GLN A 117 0.56 -3.32 11.75
N ILE A 118 0.37 -2.43 10.77
CA ILE A 118 0.43 -0.97 10.98
C ILE A 118 -0.62 -0.54 12.01
N MET A 119 -1.87 -1.00 11.90
CA MET A 119 -2.93 -0.67 12.85
C MET A 119 -2.58 -1.10 14.27
N LEU A 120 -2.07 -2.32 14.42
CA LEU A 120 -1.65 -2.85 15.71
C LEU A 120 -0.53 -2.00 16.32
N GLU A 121 0.52 -1.73 15.56
CA GLU A 121 1.70 -1.00 16.05
C GLU A 121 1.40 0.46 16.39
N LEU A 122 0.63 1.16 15.56
CA LEU A 122 0.17 2.52 15.90
C LEU A 122 -0.73 2.51 17.15
N GLY A 123 -1.55 1.48 17.33
CA GLY A 123 -2.34 1.28 18.54
C GLY A 123 -1.46 1.07 19.79
N ASN A 124 -0.39 0.28 19.66
CA ASN A 124 0.56 0.04 20.73
C ASN A 124 1.31 1.31 21.15
N LEU A 125 1.77 2.12 20.18
CA LEU A 125 2.40 3.41 20.46
C LEU A 125 1.48 4.36 21.24
N ARG A 126 0.20 4.45 20.84
CA ARG A 126 -0.79 5.29 21.54
C ARG A 126 -1.03 4.85 22.98
N LYS A 127 -1.11 3.54 23.21
CA LYS A 127 -1.24 2.99 24.57
C LYS A 127 -0.01 3.30 25.41
N ALA A 128 1.19 3.11 24.86
CA ALA A 128 2.44 3.40 25.56
C ALA A 128 2.52 4.88 25.98
N TYR A 129 2.19 5.81 25.08
CA TYR A 129 2.20 7.23 25.41
C TYR A 129 1.15 7.61 26.45
N ARG A 130 -0.04 7.02 26.40
CA ARG A 130 -1.05 7.24 27.44
C ARG A 130 -0.54 6.85 28.82
N VAL A 131 0.10 5.68 28.92
CA VAL A 131 0.66 5.19 30.19
C VAL A 131 1.76 6.12 30.68
N LEU A 132 2.63 6.61 29.80
CA LEU A 132 3.67 7.57 30.17
C LEU A 132 3.08 8.88 30.72
N ASP A 133 2.00 9.39 30.12
CA ASP A 133 1.31 10.59 30.64
C ASP A 133 0.74 10.37 32.05
N GLU A 134 0.13 9.21 32.27
CA GLU A 134 -0.45 8.84 33.57
C GLU A 134 0.65 8.79 34.65
N PHE A 135 1.83 8.26 34.33
CA PHE A 135 2.96 8.23 35.26
C PHE A 135 3.51 9.63 35.56
N GLU A 136 3.62 10.51 34.57
CA GLU A 136 4.06 11.89 34.79
C GLU A 136 3.10 12.62 35.73
N GLN A 137 1.79 12.48 35.54
CA GLN A 137 0.78 13.11 36.41
C GLN A 137 0.87 12.65 37.87
N LEU A 138 1.19 11.37 38.09
CA LEU A 138 1.38 10.82 39.45
C LEU A 138 2.68 11.32 40.10
N SER A 139 3.72 11.57 39.30
CA SER A 139 4.99 12.13 39.80
C SER A 139 4.89 13.62 40.17
N VAL A 140 3.94 14.36 39.59
CA VAL A 140 3.68 15.78 39.84
C VAL A 140 2.56 15.97 40.89
N SER A 141 2.37 15.00 41.79
CA SER A 141 1.48 15.18 42.94
C SER A 141 1.89 16.46 43.67
N PRO A 142 0.98 17.45 43.83
CA PRO A 142 1.32 18.69 44.49
C PRO A 142 1.72 18.34 45.92
N ALA A 143 3.00 18.49 46.24
CA ALA A 143 3.41 18.68 47.62
C ALA A 143 2.63 19.90 48.12
N ASP A 144 1.67 19.65 49.00
CA ASP A 144 0.89 20.59 49.82
C ASP A 144 1.16 22.08 49.56
N PRO A 145 0.19 22.86 49.04
CA PRO A 145 0.14 24.27 49.39
C PRO A 145 -0.52 24.40 50.77
N ALA A 146 0.28 24.37 51.84
CA ALA A 146 -0.11 24.98 53.12
C ALA A 146 1.10 25.17 54.05
N PRO A 147 1.08 26.18 54.95
CA PRO A 147 0.01 27.14 55.21
C PRO A 147 0.16 28.50 54.51
#